data_AF-A0A1I9LM32-F1
#
_entry.id   AF-A0A1I9LM32-F1
#
_cell.length_a   1.000
_cell.length_b   1.000
_cell.length_c   1.000
_cell.angle_alpha   90.00
_cell.angle_beta   90.00
_cell.angle_gamma   90.00
#
_symmetry.space_group_name_H-M   'P 1'
#
loop_
_entity.id
_entity.type
_entity.pdbx_description
1 polymer ?
#
loop_
_entity_poly.entity_id
_entity_poly.type
_entity_poly.pdbx_seq_one_letter_code
_entity_poly.pdbx_strand_id
1 'polypeptide(L)'
;MSARSTTPTPIPNLMPPSRVSVKTPVSIPPLDPPTRSRDKRFFADVPSVNSKEKGDQREASALRDELDMLQEENENVLEKLRRAEEKRVEAEARAKELEKQVASLGEGVSLEAKLLSRKEAALRQREAALNVAKQKKSGKDEEIVSLRSELENLKDEATTAAERLQEAESEAKSLRTMTQRMILTQDEMEEVVLKRCWLARYWGLAVQHGICADIAPSRQEHWSKLAPLPFELVTSAAQKAKELSWDKGGNDRSKAARDLSDLTGEGNIESMLSVEMGLRELASLKVEDAVVLIFAQQRKLSLVRHTVSDSKGHGESRFIDAYELGEAEQEDVAFKQAWLMYFWGRAKLHGVEDDIAEERVQLWISRSSGKSQTTSHDALDVERGLIELRKLGIEQQLWEASRREIDQLPSPTSSNHDLDADS
;
A
#
# COMPACT_ATOMS: atom_id res chain seq x y z
N MET A 1 -25.95 -27.63 22.06
CA MET A 1 -26.04 -28.87 22.88
C MET A 1 -24.73 -29.01 23.65
N SER A 2 -24.81 -29.22 24.97
CA SER A 2 -23.95 -30.08 25.83
C SER A 2 -22.41 -30.02 25.73
N ALA A 3 -21.58 -30.18 26.78
CA ALA A 3 -21.71 -30.35 28.24
C ALA A 3 -20.27 -30.49 28.84
N ARG A 4 -19.95 -30.40 30.15
CA ARG A 4 -20.56 -29.78 31.35
C ARG A 4 -19.60 -30.02 32.56
N SER A 5 -19.21 -28.98 33.31
CA SER A 5 -18.51 -29.08 34.63
C SER A 5 -17.09 -29.71 34.58
N THR A 6 -16.25 -29.77 35.63
CA THR A 6 -16.45 -29.61 37.09
C THR A 6 -15.16 -29.20 37.81
N THR A 7 -15.25 -28.51 38.95
CA THR A 7 -14.18 -28.42 39.97
C THR A 7 -14.00 -29.76 40.70
N PRO A 8 -12.81 -30.02 41.29
CA PRO A 8 -12.80 -30.37 42.72
C PRO A 8 -11.57 -29.91 43.54
N THR A 9 -11.80 -29.61 44.82
CA THR A 9 -10.82 -29.71 45.94
C THR A 9 -10.97 -31.10 46.59
N PRO A 10 -9.95 -31.71 47.27
CA PRO A 10 -9.48 -31.23 48.58
C PRO A 10 -8.00 -31.54 48.99
N ILE A 11 -7.69 -31.09 50.22
CA ILE A 11 -6.48 -31.15 51.09
C ILE A 11 -6.16 -32.62 51.52
N PRO A 12 -4.91 -33.11 51.80
CA PRO A 12 -4.17 -32.76 53.05
C PRO A 12 -2.63 -32.94 53.21
N ASN A 13 -2.16 -32.46 54.39
CA ASN A 13 -1.17 -33.08 55.29
C ASN A 13 0.37 -32.95 55.05
N LEU A 14 1.09 -32.22 55.92
CA LEU A 14 1.88 -32.78 57.07
C LEU A 14 2.71 -31.73 57.86
N MET A 15 2.84 -31.97 59.16
CA MET A 15 3.55 -31.25 60.24
C MET A 15 4.70 -32.14 60.80
N PRO A 16 5.45 -31.80 61.88
CA PRO A 16 5.93 -30.51 62.42
C PRO A 16 7.50 -30.56 62.47
N PRO A 17 8.31 -30.56 63.59
CA PRO A 17 8.22 -30.11 65.01
C PRO A 17 8.84 -28.68 65.16
N SER A 18 9.28 -28.11 66.30
CA SER A 18 9.26 -28.42 67.75
C SER A 18 8.98 -27.12 68.55
N ARG A 19 8.04 -27.09 69.52
CA ARG A 19 8.28 -27.10 70.99
C ARG A 19 9.52 -26.27 71.44
N VAL A 20 9.42 -25.37 72.44
CA VAL A 20 8.95 -25.64 73.82
C VAL A 20 8.03 -24.52 74.38
N SER A 21 7.27 -24.84 75.44
CA SER A 21 6.30 -23.99 76.16
C SER A 21 6.71 -23.80 77.64
N VAL A 22 6.17 -22.78 78.33
CA VAL A 22 5.83 -22.64 79.79
C VAL A 22 5.76 -21.13 80.08
N LYS A 23 4.58 -20.50 80.29
CA LYS A 23 3.67 -20.49 81.46
C LYS A 23 4.19 -19.72 82.70
N THR A 24 3.66 -18.49 82.85
CA THR A 24 3.06 -17.80 84.04
C THR A 24 3.01 -18.51 85.42
N PRO A 25 2.58 -17.82 86.52
CA PRO A 25 2.88 -16.48 87.05
C PRO A 25 3.11 -16.47 88.60
N VAL A 26 3.60 -15.38 89.24
CA VAL A 26 3.49 -15.19 90.72
C VAL A 26 3.35 -13.71 91.12
N SER A 27 2.51 -13.44 92.13
CA SER A 27 2.34 -12.14 92.84
C SER A 27 2.42 -12.35 94.37
N ILE A 28 2.39 -11.24 95.14
CA ILE A 28 2.20 -11.10 96.62
C ILE A 28 3.29 -11.74 97.53
N PRO A 29 3.47 -11.37 98.83
CA PRO A 29 2.95 -10.21 99.62
C PRO A 29 4.03 -9.43 100.45
N PRO A 30 3.64 -8.34 101.15
CA PRO A 30 4.51 -7.62 102.11
C PRO A 30 4.54 -8.29 103.51
N LEU A 31 5.57 -7.97 104.32
CA LEU A 31 5.66 -8.37 105.74
C LEU A 31 6.26 -7.26 106.62
N ASP A 32 5.53 -6.96 107.69
CA ASP A 32 5.95 -6.12 108.83
C ASP A 32 6.46 -7.04 110.00
N PRO A 33 6.97 -6.52 111.13
CA PRO A 33 7.96 -7.20 111.97
C PRO A 33 7.40 -8.26 112.94
N PRO A 34 8.30 -9.03 113.59
CA PRO A 34 8.22 -9.06 115.04
C PRO A 34 9.56 -9.08 115.83
N THR A 35 9.46 -8.46 117.00
CA THR A 35 10.07 -8.79 118.32
C THR A 35 10.49 -10.28 118.52
N ARG A 36 11.35 -10.70 119.48
CA ARG A 36 11.36 -10.33 120.93
C ARG A 36 12.44 -11.08 121.74
N SER A 37 12.95 -10.46 122.82
CA SER A 37 13.44 -11.11 124.07
C SER A 37 14.74 -11.94 123.98
N ARG A 38 15.52 -12.27 125.03
CA ARG A 38 15.42 -12.38 126.52
C ARG A 38 16.86 -12.09 127.10
N ASP A 39 17.19 -11.96 128.38
CA ASP A 39 16.58 -12.36 129.67
C ASP A 39 17.26 -11.61 130.86
N LYS A 40 16.49 -11.27 131.91
CA LYS A 40 16.72 -11.52 133.38
C LYS A 40 18.04 -11.09 134.11
N ARG A 41 18.06 -10.79 135.43
CA ARG A 41 17.07 -10.38 136.48
C ARG A 41 17.83 -10.24 137.84
N PHE A 42 17.11 -9.84 138.91
CA PHE A 42 17.43 -9.98 140.35
C PHE A 42 18.28 -8.86 140.99
N PHE A 43 18.09 -8.47 142.26
CA PHE A 43 16.97 -8.63 143.23
C PHE A 43 17.07 -7.48 144.28
N ALA A 44 16.05 -7.31 145.12
CA ALA A 44 16.03 -6.29 146.19
C ALA A 44 16.52 -6.85 147.54
N ASP A 45 17.09 -6.01 148.42
CA ASP A 45 16.44 -5.52 149.65
C ASP A 45 17.41 -4.78 150.61
N VAL A 46 16.84 -3.98 151.52
CA VAL A 46 17.52 -3.09 152.49
C VAL A 46 17.50 -3.71 153.89
N PRO A 47 18.60 -3.65 154.69
CA PRO A 47 18.51 -2.95 155.98
C PRO A 47 19.78 -2.26 156.52
N SER A 48 19.50 -1.29 157.39
CA SER A 48 20.36 -0.41 158.20
C SER A 48 21.38 -1.08 159.17
N VAL A 49 22.44 -0.34 159.55
CA VAL A 49 23.00 -0.10 160.91
C VAL A 49 24.54 0.10 160.90
N ASN A 50 25.01 1.09 161.67
CA ASN A 50 26.39 1.58 161.85
C ASN A 50 27.52 0.53 162.04
N SER A 51 28.72 0.77 161.48
CA SER A 51 29.92 1.17 162.27
C SER A 51 31.25 1.33 161.49
N LYS A 52 32.02 2.37 161.87
CA LYS A 52 33.49 2.58 161.72
C LYS A 52 34.17 2.73 160.33
N GLU A 53 34.31 4.00 159.95
CA GLU A 53 35.57 4.71 159.63
C GLU A 53 36.69 4.07 158.76
N LYS A 54 36.97 4.76 157.63
CA LYS A 54 38.25 4.89 156.87
C LYS A 54 38.49 3.94 155.67
N GLY A 55 37.83 4.26 154.55
CA GLY A 55 38.23 3.88 153.18
C GLY A 55 37.79 4.88 152.08
N ASP A 56 36.61 5.48 152.24
CA ASP A 56 35.74 5.99 151.16
C ASP A 56 36.17 7.25 150.38
N GLN A 57 37.38 7.78 150.56
CA GLN A 57 37.82 9.01 149.86
C GLN A 57 38.34 8.80 148.43
N ARG A 58 38.43 7.55 147.94
CA ARG A 58 38.89 7.26 146.56
C ARG A 58 37.75 7.08 145.54
N GLU A 59 36.65 6.44 145.92
CA GLU A 59 35.60 6.04 144.97
C GLU A 59 34.77 7.22 144.45
N ALA A 60 34.50 8.23 145.29
CA ALA A 60 33.75 9.42 144.90
C ALA A 60 34.48 10.37 143.94
N SER A 61 35.78 10.18 143.72
CA SER A 61 36.56 10.88 142.67
C SER A 61 36.42 10.14 141.34
N ALA A 62 36.64 8.82 141.34
CA ALA A 62 36.58 7.99 140.13
C ALA A 62 35.23 8.08 139.40
N LEU A 63 34.12 8.16 140.15
CA LEU A 63 32.78 8.31 139.58
C LEU A 63 32.49 9.69 138.96
N ARG A 64 33.29 10.73 139.26
CA ARG A 64 33.18 12.03 138.60
C ARG A 64 33.97 12.03 137.30
N ASP A 65 35.18 11.49 137.33
CA ASP A 65 36.01 11.31 136.15
C ASP A 65 35.28 10.45 135.08
N GLU A 66 34.53 9.42 135.51
CA GLU A 66 33.70 8.60 134.63
C GLU A 66 32.49 9.37 134.05
N LEU A 67 31.88 10.28 134.79
CA LEU A 67 30.78 11.13 134.32
C LEU A 67 31.25 12.17 133.30
N ASP A 68 32.41 12.78 133.55
CA ASP A 68 33.04 13.74 132.62
C ASP A 68 33.46 13.03 131.32
N MET A 69 34.06 11.82 131.41
CA MET A 69 34.34 11.00 130.22
C MET A 69 33.07 10.61 129.46
N LEU A 70 31.98 10.23 130.14
CA LEU A 70 30.72 9.90 129.50
C LEU A 70 30.05 11.13 128.84
N GLN A 71 30.23 12.33 129.38
CA GLN A 71 29.80 13.56 128.70
C GLN A 71 30.64 13.82 127.45
N GLU A 72 31.97 13.69 127.52
CA GLU A 72 32.85 13.81 126.35
C GLU A 72 32.51 12.76 125.27
N GLU A 73 32.24 11.50 125.65
CA GLU A 73 31.79 10.46 124.73
C GLU A 73 30.43 10.79 124.08
N ASN A 74 29.50 11.36 124.84
CA ASN A 74 28.18 11.74 124.32
C ASN A 74 28.26 12.90 123.33
N GLU A 75 29.07 13.93 123.62
CA GLU A 75 29.39 15.00 122.66
C GLU A 75 30.10 14.46 121.41
N ASN A 76 31.03 13.52 121.58
CA ASN A 76 31.73 12.84 120.49
C ASN A 76 30.77 12.02 119.60
N VAL A 77 29.76 11.37 120.19
CA VAL A 77 28.70 10.64 119.47
C VAL A 77 27.76 11.60 118.74
N LEU A 78 27.35 12.71 119.34
CA LEU A 78 26.50 13.72 118.69
C LEU A 78 27.22 14.35 117.47
N GLU A 79 28.50 14.65 117.59
CA GLU A 79 29.29 15.20 116.47
C GLU A 79 29.57 14.14 115.38
N LYS A 80 29.71 12.85 115.74
CA LYS A 80 29.72 11.73 114.77
C LYS A 80 28.37 11.60 114.03
N LEU A 81 27.26 11.76 114.74
CA LEU A 81 25.91 11.73 114.16
C LEU A 81 25.73 12.88 113.16
N ARG A 82 26.13 14.11 113.52
CA ARG A 82 26.09 15.28 112.63
C ARG A 82 26.87 15.03 111.35
N ARG A 83 28.12 14.55 111.44
CA ARG A 83 28.95 14.20 110.27
C ARG A 83 28.38 13.06 109.43
N ALA A 84 27.63 12.13 110.02
CA ALA A 84 26.95 11.06 109.30
C ALA A 84 25.70 11.58 108.56
N GLU A 85 24.96 12.51 109.16
CA GLU A 85 23.81 13.16 108.53
C GLU A 85 24.23 14.11 107.40
N GLU A 86 25.29 14.88 107.57
CA GLU A 86 25.93 15.67 106.51
C GLU A 86 26.29 14.77 105.30
N LYS A 87 26.97 13.65 105.54
CA LYS A 87 27.28 12.65 104.49
C LYS A 87 26.04 12.01 103.87
N ARG A 88 24.95 11.81 104.63
CA ARG A 88 23.67 11.32 104.08
C ARG A 88 23.09 12.34 103.10
N VAL A 89 23.08 13.62 103.48
CA VAL A 89 22.57 14.72 102.65
C VAL A 89 23.42 14.89 101.38
N GLU A 90 24.74 14.81 101.48
CA GLU A 90 25.64 14.82 100.32
C GLU A 90 25.37 13.64 99.35
N ALA A 91 25.19 12.42 99.89
CA ALA A 91 24.88 11.24 99.10
C ALA A 91 23.50 11.33 98.43
N GLU A 92 22.50 11.86 99.14
CA GLU A 92 21.14 12.10 98.62
C GLU A 92 21.14 13.16 97.50
N ALA A 93 21.89 14.25 97.67
CA ALA A 93 22.06 15.27 96.65
C ALA A 93 22.74 14.70 95.39
N ARG A 94 23.76 13.86 95.56
CA ARG A 94 24.43 13.17 94.45
C ARG A 94 23.51 12.18 93.74
N ALA A 95 22.64 11.47 94.46
CA ALA A 95 21.65 10.57 93.87
C ALA A 95 20.63 11.33 93.01
N LYS A 96 20.10 12.45 93.49
CA LYS A 96 19.15 13.31 92.75
C LYS A 96 19.76 13.89 91.47
N GLU A 97 21.03 14.29 91.50
CA GLU A 97 21.71 14.78 90.29
C GLU A 97 21.97 13.65 89.26
N LEU A 98 22.29 12.43 89.72
CA LEU A 98 22.39 11.26 88.82
C LEU A 98 21.04 10.87 88.21
N GLU A 99 19.95 10.90 88.98
CA GLU A 99 18.59 10.64 88.49
C GLU A 99 18.20 11.63 87.38
N LYS A 100 18.52 12.91 87.56
CA LYS A 100 18.33 13.96 86.56
C LYS A 100 19.16 13.74 85.28
N GLN A 101 20.38 13.21 85.40
CA GLN A 101 21.21 12.84 84.24
C GLN A 101 20.68 11.60 83.51
N VAL A 102 20.16 10.61 84.23
CA VAL A 102 19.49 9.44 83.64
C VAL A 102 18.20 9.86 82.91
N ALA A 103 17.43 10.79 83.48
CA ALA A 103 16.24 11.36 82.84
C ALA A 103 16.58 12.08 81.52
N SER A 104 17.59 12.97 81.52
CA SER A 104 17.97 13.71 80.30
C SER A 104 18.57 12.82 79.20
N LEU A 105 19.32 11.78 79.57
CA LEU A 105 19.77 10.74 78.63
C LEU A 105 18.59 9.92 78.07
N GLY A 106 17.61 9.59 78.91
CA GLY A 106 16.38 8.89 78.49
C GLY A 106 15.54 9.71 77.51
N GLU A 107 15.45 11.03 77.70
CA GLU A 107 14.83 11.95 76.73
C GLU A 107 15.58 11.96 75.40
N GLY A 108 16.92 12.03 75.43
CA GLY A 108 17.77 11.96 74.23
C GLY A 108 17.53 10.70 73.40
N VAL A 109 17.56 9.52 74.04
CA VAL A 109 17.28 8.23 73.38
C VAL A 109 15.84 8.16 72.84
N SER A 110 14.86 8.71 73.58
CA SER A 110 13.47 8.80 73.12
C SER A 110 13.31 9.67 71.87
N LEU A 111 14.05 10.79 71.79
CA LEU A 111 14.06 11.68 70.62
C LEU A 111 14.74 11.01 69.43
N GLU A 112 15.86 10.31 69.63
CA GLU A 112 16.54 9.56 68.58
C GLU A 112 15.66 8.44 67.99
N ALA A 113 14.99 7.65 68.84
CA ALA A 113 14.05 6.62 68.41
C ALA A 113 12.88 7.18 67.58
N LYS A 114 12.32 8.33 67.99
CA LYS A 114 11.28 9.05 67.21
C LYS A 114 11.81 9.55 65.86
N LEU A 115 13.06 10.02 65.82
CA LEU A 115 13.70 10.52 64.60
C LEU A 115 14.03 9.38 63.63
N LEU A 116 14.52 8.24 64.13
CA LEU A 116 14.72 7.01 63.37
C LEU A 116 13.40 6.49 62.80
N SER A 117 12.35 6.37 63.62
CA SER A 117 11.02 5.92 63.16
C SER A 117 10.43 6.83 62.08
N ARG A 118 10.61 8.16 62.20
CA ARG A 118 10.24 9.12 61.13
C ARG A 118 11.07 8.92 59.85
N LYS A 119 12.38 8.69 59.95
CA LYS A 119 13.25 8.40 58.78
C LYS A 119 12.85 7.10 58.10
N GLU A 120 12.56 6.05 58.86
CA GLU A 120 12.13 4.75 58.37
C GLU A 120 10.77 4.83 57.66
N ALA A 121 9.81 5.56 58.23
CA ALA A 121 8.53 5.85 57.59
C ALA A 121 8.70 6.63 56.27
N ALA A 122 9.55 7.67 56.26
CA ALA A 122 9.84 8.44 55.05
C ALA A 122 10.56 7.61 53.97
N LEU A 123 11.41 6.65 54.35
CA LEU A 123 12.03 5.70 53.43
C LEU A 123 11.00 4.72 52.85
N ARG A 124 10.13 4.12 53.68
CA ARG A 124 9.03 3.26 53.18
C ARG A 124 8.09 4.01 52.24
N GLN A 125 7.78 5.28 52.53
CA GLN A 125 6.96 6.12 51.65
C GLN A 125 7.66 6.37 50.30
N ARG A 126 8.97 6.64 50.30
CA ARG A 126 9.77 6.80 49.07
C ARG A 126 9.86 5.50 48.27
N GLU A 127 10.05 4.36 48.93
CA GLU A 127 10.09 3.04 48.30
C GLU A 127 8.75 2.68 47.64
N ALA A 128 7.64 2.90 48.34
CA ALA A 128 6.29 2.72 47.78
C ALA A 128 6.05 3.62 46.56
N ALA A 129 6.40 4.90 46.64
CA ALA A 129 6.28 5.83 45.50
C ALA A 129 7.16 5.42 44.31
N LEU A 130 8.37 4.92 44.57
CA LEU A 130 9.30 4.42 43.55
C LEU A 130 8.76 3.16 42.86
N ASN A 131 8.16 2.23 43.61
CA ASN A 131 7.53 1.03 43.04
C ASN A 131 6.28 1.35 42.21
N VAL A 132 5.44 2.29 42.64
CA VAL A 132 4.31 2.81 41.84
C VAL A 132 4.80 3.48 40.56
N ALA A 133 5.88 4.28 40.63
CA ALA A 133 6.49 4.90 39.46
C ALA A 133 7.09 3.86 38.49
N LYS A 134 7.73 2.80 38.99
CA LYS A 134 8.24 1.67 38.19
C LYS A 134 7.11 0.94 37.47
N GLN A 135 6.03 0.56 38.16
CA GLN A 135 4.89 -0.12 37.54
C GLN A 135 4.23 0.77 36.47
N LYS A 136 4.04 2.07 36.76
CA LYS A 136 3.51 3.04 35.78
C LYS A 136 4.45 3.23 34.59
N LYS A 137 5.77 3.05 34.75
CA LYS A 137 6.71 3.06 33.63
C LYS A 137 6.64 1.76 32.83
N SER A 138 6.61 0.59 33.45
CA SER A 138 6.49 -0.71 32.76
C SER A 138 5.28 -0.75 31.83
N GLY A 139 4.10 -0.38 32.34
CA GLY A 139 2.88 -0.37 31.52
C GLY A 139 2.94 0.61 30.34
N LYS A 140 3.66 1.73 30.48
CA LYS A 140 3.94 2.65 29.35
C LYS A 140 4.95 2.08 28.37
N ASP A 141 5.98 1.42 28.86
CA ASP A 141 7.01 0.80 28.00
C ASP A 141 6.38 -0.36 27.18
N GLU A 142 5.45 -1.12 27.77
CA GLU A 142 4.61 -2.13 27.11
C GLU A 142 3.65 -1.52 26.06
N GLU A 143 2.95 -0.44 26.41
CA GLU A 143 2.07 0.31 25.49
C GLU A 143 2.87 0.87 24.29
N ILE A 144 4.07 1.42 24.52
CA ILE A 144 4.97 1.90 23.47
C ILE A 144 5.43 0.76 22.54
N VAL A 145 5.69 -0.44 23.06
CA VAL A 145 6.04 -1.61 22.25
C VAL A 145 4.84 -2.05 21.40
N SER A 146 3.63 -2.09 21.98
CA SER A 146 2.40 -2.41 21.25
C SER A 146 2.17 -1.42 20.09
N LEU A 147 2.19 -0.12 20.37
CA LEU A 147 2.01 0.93 19.36
C LEU A 147 3.07 0.89 18.26
N ARG A 148 4.32 0.52 18.59
CA ARG A 148 5.37 0.32 17.58
C ARG A 148 5.09 -0.87 16.66
N SER A 149 4.60 -1.99 17.21
CA SER A 149 4.22 -3.16 16.40
C SER A 149 3.00 -2.87 15.51
N GLU A 150 2.03 -2.11 16.03
CA GLU A 150 0.85 -1.67 15.26
C GLU A 150 1.24 -0.71 14.14
N LEU A 151 2.16 0.23 14.39
CA LEU A 151 2.71 1.13 13.36
C LEU A 151 3.48 0.38 12.26
N GLU A 152 4.25 -0.66 12.61
CA GLU A 152 4.97 -1.44 11.60
C GLU A 152 3.99 -2.28 10.75
N ASN A 153 2.99 -2.91 11.39
CA ASN A 153 1.92 -3.62 10.68
C ASN A 153 1.14 -2.68 9.74
N LEU A 154 0.74 -1.49 10.21
CA LEU A 154 0.05 -0.49 9.39
C LEU A 154 0.91 0.03 8.24
N LYS A 155 2.24 0.10 8.42
CA LYS A 155 3.20 0.46 7.37
C LYS A 155 3.30 -0.64 6.32
N ASP A 156 3.38 -1.91 6.71
CA ASP A 156 3.41 -3.04 5.79
C ASP A 156 2.05 -3.24 5.06
N GLU A 157 0.94 -2.99 5.75
CA GLU A 157 -0.40 -2.89 5.14
C GLU A 157 -0.47 -1.74 4.13
N ALA A 158 0.13 -0.57 4.43
CA ALA A 158 0.18 0.55 3.51
C ALA A 158 1.06 0.27 2.28
N THR A 159 2.21 -0.40 2.42
CA THR A 159 3.04 -0.79 1.26
C THR A 159 2.34 -1.80 0.38
N THR A 160 1.75 -2.85 0.96
CA THR A 160 0.99 -3.86 0.19
C THR A 160 -0.28 -3.28 -0.45
N ALA A 161 -0.92 -2.29 0.17
CA ALA A 161 -2.02 -1.53 -0.45
C ALA A 161 -1.54 -0.66 -1.62
N ALA A 162 -0.36 -0.03 -1.51
CA ALA A 162 0.23 0.76 -2.59
C ALA A 162 0.63 -0.12 -3.79
N GLU A 163 1.24 -1.29 -3.55
CA GLU A 163 1.55 -2.29 -4.59
C GLU A 163 0.27 -2.76 -5.31
N ARG A 164 -0.79 -3.09 -4.57
CA ARG A 164 -2.10 -3.48 -5.13
C ARG A 164 -2.74 -2.36 -5.96
N LEU A 165 -2.60 -1.11 -5.53
CA LEU A 165 -3.10 0.05 -6.26
C LEU A 165 -2.32 0.23 -7.57
N GLN A 166 -0.99 0.12 -7.54
CA GLN A 166 -0.15 0.21 -8.73
C GLN A 166 -0.44 -0.93 -9.73
N GLU A 167 -0.65 -2.16 -9.25
CA GLU A 167 -1.07 -3.31 -10.06
C GLU A 167 -2.42 -3.02 -10.74
N ALA A 168 -3.44 -2.63 -9.97
CA ALA A 168 -4.77 -2.31 -10.48
C ALA A 168 -4.78 -1.10 -11.44
N GLU A 169 -3.93 -0.09 -11.22
CA GLU A 169 -3.75 1.02 -12.16
C GLU A 169 -3.11 0.57 -13.48
N SER A 170 -2.15 -0.35 -13.42
CA SER A 170 -1.51 -0.93 -14.62
C SER A 170 -2.48 -1.80 -15.42
N GLU A 171 -3.30 -2.61 -14.74
CA GLU A 171 -4.38 -3.40 -15.36
C GLU A 171 -5.44 -2.48 -15.97
N ALA A 172 -5.89 -1.46 -15.24
CA ALA A 172 -6.83 -0.47 -15.76
C ALA A 172 -6.27 0.34 -16.94
N LYS A 173 -4.95 0.60 -16.99
CA LYS A 173 -4.30 1.20 -18.17
C LYS A 173 -4.34 0.23 -19.35
N SER A 174 -3.98 -1.04 -19.13
CA SER A 174 -4.05 -2.11 -20.14
C SER A 174 -5.45 -2.29 -20.72
N LEU A 175 -6.48 -2.39 -19.87
CA LEU A 175 -7.87 -2.55 -20.28
C LEU A 175 -8.40 -1.33 -21.07
N ARG A 176 -8.01 -0.10 -20.69
CA ARG A 176 -8.32 1.11 -21.46
C ARG A 176 -7.68 1.07 -22.85
N THR A 177 -6.39 0.73 -22.95
CA THR A 177 -5.69 0.57 -24.24
C THR A 177 -6.33 -0.52 -25.09
N MET A 178 -6.70 -1.66 -24.49
CA MET A 178 -7.40 -2.74 -25.20
C MET A 178 -8.76 -2.27 -25.74
N THR A 179 -9.55 -1.56 -24.91
CA THR A 179 -10.86 -1.02 -25.30
C THR A 179 -10.72 -0.01 -26.44
N GLN A 180 -9.73 0.89 -26.37
CA GLN A 180 -9.45 1.86 -27.41
C GLN A 180 -9.03 1.18 -28.73
N ARG A 181 -8.27 0.09 -28.67
CA ARG A 181 -7.91 -0.73 -29.85
C ARG A 181 -9.11 -1.49 -30.46
N MET A 182 -10.21 -1.72 -29.73
CA MET A 182 -11.41 -2.36 -30.29
C MET A 182 -12.27 -1.39 -31.11
N ILE A 183 -12.12 -0.09 -30.91
CA ILE A 183 -12.78 0.96 -31.69
C ILE A 183 -11.92 1.22 -32.93
N LEU A 184 -12.55 1.34 -34.10
CA LEU A 184 -11.84 1.70 -35.33
C LEU A 184 -11.57 3.20 -35.40
N THR A 185 -10.41 3.59 -35.92
CA THR A 185 -10.13 4.98 -36.28
C THR A 185 -10.93 5.38 -37.53
N GLN A 186 -11.01 6.68 -37.84
CA GLN A 186 -11.69 7.15 -39.04
C GLN A 186 -11.05 6.58 -40.32
N ASP A 187 -9.72 6.47 -40.37
CA ASP A 187 -8.99 5.92 -41.51
C ASP A 187 -9.30 4.42 -41.69
N GLU A 188 -9.40 3.69 -40.58
CA GLU A 188 -9.77 2.27 -40.57
C GLU A 188 -11.23 2.06 -40.98
N MET A 189 -12.14 2.93 -40.55
CA MET A 189 -13.54 2.93 -40.99
C MET A 189 -13.67 3.17 -42.50
N GLU A 190 -12.91 4.10 -43.07
CA GLU A 190 -12.83 4.29 -44.52
C GLU A 190 -12.32 3.02 -45.21
N GLU A 191 -11.30 2.37 -44.65
CA GLU A 191 -10.78 1.11 -45.20
C GLU A 191 -11.82 -0.01 -45.19
N VAL A 192 -12.61 -0.15 -44.12
CA VAL A 192 -13.72 -1.10 -44.05
C VAL A 192 -14.74 -0.84 -45.17
N VAL A 193 -15.09 0.42 -45.42
CA VAL A 193 -16.01 0.79 -46.51
C VAL A 193 -15.41 0.44 -47.88
N LEU A 194 -14.13 0.75 -48.13
CA LEU A 194 -13.45 0.40 -49.38
C LEU A 194 -13.39 -1.12 -49.58
N LYS A 195 -13.01 -1.89 -48.55
CA LYS A 195 -12.95 -3.37 -48.60
C LYS A 195 -14.33 -3.98 -48.85
N ARG A 196 -15.41 -3.41 -48.31
CA ARG A 196 -16.81 -3.76 -48.66
C ARG A 196 -17.13 -3.46 -50.12
N CYS A 197 -16.69 -2.33 -50.65
CA CYS A 197 -16.87 -1.97 -52.06
C CYS A 197 -16.16 -2.95 -53.00
N TRP A 198 -14.92 -3.35 -52.67
CA TRP A 198 -14.18 -4.39 -53.40
C TRP A 198 -14.97 -5.69 -53.42
N LEU A 199 -15.36 -6.19 -52.24
CA LEU A 199 -16.17 -7.41 -52.12
C LEU A 199 -17.47 -7.36 -52.91
N ALA A 200 -18.25 -6.27 -52.78
CA ALA A 200 -19.49 -6.07 -53.52
C ALA A 200 -19.28 -6.07 -55.04
N ARG A 201 -18.22 -5.41 -55.55
CA ARG A 201 -17.89 -5.38 -56.98
C ARG A 201 -17.52 -6.77 -57.51
N TYR A 202 -16.56 -7.46 -56.88
CA TYR A 202 -16.08 -8.73 -57.41
C TYR A 202 -17.08 -9.87 -57.25
N TRP A 203 -17.88 -9.90 -56.19
CA TRP A 203 -19.01 -10.84 -56.11
C TRP A 203 -20.11 -10.51 -57.14
N GLY A 204 -20.33 -9.23 -57.47
CA GLY A 204 -21.19 -8.83 -58.59
C GLY A 204 -20.69 -9.32 -59.95
N LEU A 205 -19.39 -9.12 -60.26
CA LEU A 205 -18.76 -9.63 -61.47
C LEU A 205 -18.77 -11.17 -61.52
N ALA A 206 -18.63 -11.83 -60.37
CA ALA A 206 -18.75 -13.29 -60.26
C ALA A 206 -20.14 -13.79 -60.66
N VAL A 207 -21.21 -13.14 -60.18
CA VAL A 207 -22.59 -13.44 -60.60
C VAL A 207 -22.79 -13.19 -62.10
N GLN A 208 -22.32 -12.05 -62.63
CA GLN A 208 -22.46 -11.69 -64.04
C GLN A 208 -21.75 -12.67 -65.00
N HIS A 209 -20.66 -13.31 -64.55
CA HIS A 209 -19.86 -14.22 -65.38
C HIS A 209 -19.95 -15.69 -64.97
N GLY A 210 -20.81 -16.05 -64.01
CA GLY A 210 -21.02 -17.43 -63.56
C GLY A 210 -19.85 -18.04 -62.76
N ILE A 211 -18.98 -17.20 -62.19
CA ILE A 211 -17.89 -17.64 -61.31
C ILE A 211 -18.50 -18.02 -59.95
N CYS A 212 -18.21 -19.22 -59.44
CA CYS A 212 -18.73 -19.71 -58.15
C CYS A 212 -20.26 -19.52 -58.02
N ALA A 213 -21.01 -19.89 -59.06
CA ALA A 213 -22.43 -19.58 -59.23
C ALA A 213 -23.36 -20.11 -58.12
N ASP A 214 -22.90 -21.09 -57.35
CA ASP A 214 -23.56 -21.67 -56.18
C ASP A 214 -23.54 -20.75 -54.94
N ILE A 215 -22.50 -19.93 -54.78
CA ILE A 215 -22.30 -19.04 -53.62
C ILE A 215 -22.35 -17.55 -53.97
N ALA A 216 -21.93 -17.16 -55.18
CA ALA A 216 -21.76 -15.77 -55.59
C ALA A 216 -23.04 -14.91 -55.42
N PRO A 217 -24.26 -15.37 -55.72
CA PRO A 217 -25.48 -14.58 -55.50
C PRO A 217 -25.67 -14.21 -54.02
N SER A 218 -25.44 -15.14 -53.10
CA SER A 218 -25.57 -14.90 -51.65
C SER A 218 -24.52 -13.93 -51.12
N ARG A 219 -23.29 -14.01 -51.65
CA ARG A 219 -22.18 -13.11 -51.28
C ARG A 219 -22.38 -11.71 -51.83
N GLN A 220 -22.81 -11.60 -53.09
CA GLN A 220 -23.18 -10.32 -53.69
C GLN A 220 -24.30 -9.67 -52.87
N GLU A 221 -25.40 -10.38 -52.58
CA GLU A 221 -26.52 -9.81 -51.82
C GLU A 221 -26.09 -9.30 -50.43
N HIS A 222 -25.20 -10.02 -49.75
CA HIS A 222 -24.65 -9.58 -48.47
C HIS A 222 -23.78 -8.32 -48.60
N TRP A 223 -22.76 -8.33 -49.47
CA TRP A 223 -21.81 -7.22 -49.57
C TRP A 223 -22.43 -5.98 -50.23
N SER A 224 -23.34 -6.12 -51.20
CA SER A 224 -24.06 -4.99 -51.79
C SER A 224 -25.03 -4.29 -50.83
N LYS A 225 -25.53 -4.96 -49.77
CA LYS A 225 -26.27 -4.28 -48.69
C LYS A 225 -25.38 -3.35 -47.86
N LEU A 226 -24.10 -3.70 -47.72
CA LEU A 226 -23.10 -2.95 -46.96
C LEU A 226 -22.38 -1.88 -47.78
N ALA A 227 -22.32 -2.06 -49.11
CA ALA A 227 -21.78 -1.12 -50.09
C ALA A 227 -22.67 -1.08 -51.34
N PRO A 228 -23.76 -0.28 -51.36
CA PRO A 228 -24.74 -0.28 -52.45
C PRO A 228 -24.22 0.44 -53.72
N LEU A 229 -23.24 1.33 -53.58
CA LEU A 229 -22.65 2.10 -54.70
C LEU A 229 -21.10 1.99 -54.69
N PRO A 230 -20.53 0.79 -54.96
CA PRO A 230 -19.09 0.54 -54.77
C PRO A 230 -18.18 1.48 -55.57
N PHE A 231 -18.56 1.77 -56.81
CA PHE A 231 -17.73 2.58 -57.71
C PHE A 231 -17.69 4.05 -57.25
N GLU A 232 -18.84 4.62 -56.92
CA GLU A 232 -18.97 6.02 -56.47
C GLU A 232 -18.23 6.24 -55.14
N LEU A 233 -18.33 5.29 -54.20
CA LEU A 233 -17.63 5.36 -52.92
C LEU A 233 -16.10 5.32 -53.09
N VAL A 234 -15.56 4.37 -53.86
CA VAL A 234 -14.11 4.24 -54.06
C VAL A 234 -13.54 5.43 -54.85
N THR A 235 -14.24 5.92 -55.86
CA THR A 235 -13.84 7.11 -56.63
C THR A 235 -13.92 8.40 -55.80
N SER A 236 -14.94 8.55 -54.95
CA SER A 236 -15.05 9.69 -54.03
C SER A 236 -13.93 9.68 -52.98
N ALA A 237 -13.64 8.51 -52.39
CA ALA A 237 -12.54 8.34 -51.45
C ALA A 237 -11.18 8.65 -52.11
N ALA A 238 -10.95 8.17 -53.35
CA ALA A 238 -9.74 8.47 -54.10
C ALA A 238 -9.56 9.97 -54.40
N GLN A 239 -10.65 10.66 -54.76
CA GLN A 239 -10.65 12.11 -54.98
C GLN A 239 -10.39 12.87 -53.67
N LYS A 240 -10.97 12.45 -52.54
CA LYS A 240 -10.67 12.97 -51.20
C LYS A 240 -9.19 12.78 -50.82
N ALA A 241 -8.62 11.59 -51.04
CA ALA A 241 -7.21 11.32 -50.77
C ALA A 241 -6.27 12.18 -51.63
N LYS A 242 -6.62 12.41 -52.89
CA LYS A 242 -5.93 13.35 -53.79
C LYS A 242 -5.94 14.78 -53.25
N GLU A 243 -7.10 15.30 -52.84
CA GLU A 243 -7.24 16.65 -52.29
C GLU A 243 -6.44 16.82 -50.98
N LEU A 244 -6.54 15.86 -50.06
CA LEU A 244 -5.76 15.83 -48.82
C LEU A 244 -4.24 15.73 -49.06
N SER A 245 -3.81 15.14 -50.17
CA SER A 245 -2.39 15.06 -50.55
C SER A 245 -1.82 16.39 -51.08
N TRP A 246 -2.67 17.36 -51.43
CA TRP A 246 -2.27 18.64 -52.00
C TRP A 246 -2.39 19.81 -51.01
N ASP A 247 -3.32 19.76 -50.05
CA ASP A 247 -3.48 20.83 -49.05
C ASP A 247 -2.42 20.74 -47.95
N LYS A 248 -1.45 21.67 -48.00
CA LYS A 248 -0.34 21.76 -47.04
C LYS A 248 -0.64 22.66 -45.83
N GLY A 249 -1.87 23.15 -45.64
CA GLY A 249 -2.19 23.95 -44.47
C GLY A 249 -3.62 24.49 -44.37
N GLY A 250 -4.58 23.64 -44.02
CA GLY A 250 -5.96 24.00 -43.74
C GLY A 250 -6.52 23.39 -42.45
N ASN A 251 -7.12 24.20 -41.58
CA ASN A 251 -7.74 23.78 -40.31
C ASN A 251 -9.08 23.00 -40.49
N ASP A 252 -9.40 22.55 -41.71
CA ASP A 252 -10.70 21.94 -42.07
C ASP A 252 -10.71 20.40 -42.00
N ARG A 253 -9.63 19.78 -41.46
CA ARG A 253 -9.56 18.32 -41.16
C ARG A 253 -10.83 17.77 -40.49
N SER A 254 -11.46 18.56 -39.63
CA SER A 254 -12.64 18.15 -38.86
C SER A 254 -13.97 18.22 -39.63
N LYS A 255 -14.00 18.87 -40.79
CA LYS A 255 -15.23 19.11 -41.58
C LYS A 255 -15.35 18.15 -42.75
N ALA A 256 -14.27 17.95 -43.51
CA ALA A 256 -14.20 16.98 -44.61
C ALA A 256 -14.18 15.50 -44.15
N ALA A 257 -13.98 15.24 -42.85
CA ALA A 257 -14.07 13.90 -42.28
C ALA A 257 -15.51 13.36 -42.21
N ARG A 258 -16.53 14.23 -42.13
CA ARG A 258 -17.90 13.83 -41.79
C ARG A 258 -18.70 13.24 -42.96
N ASP A 259 -18.49 13.71 -44.18
CA ASP A 259 -19.32 13.31 -45.34
C ASP A 259 -19.13 11.85 -45.79
N LEU A 260 -18.07 11.16 -45.33
CA LEU A 260 -17.85 9.72 -45.57
C LEU A 260 -18.07 8.86 -44.31
N SER A 261 -18.04 9.42 -43.10
CA SER A 261 -18.28 8.67 -41.85
C SER A 261 -19.73 8.23 -41.70
N ASP A 262 -20.67 8.98 -42.28
CA ASP A 262 -22.11 8.72 -42.15
C ASP A 262 -22.58 7.51 -43.01
N LEU A 263 -21.69 6.93 -43.82
CA LEU A 263 -21.98 5.77 -44.68
C LEU A 263 -21.41 4.46 -44.12
N THR A 264 -22.07 3.97 -43.08
CA THR A 264 -22.15 2.53 -42.74
C THR A 264 -20.84 1.87 -42.29
N GLY A 265 -19.77 2.63 -42.01
CA GLY A 265 -18.61 2.15 -41.28
C GLY A 265 -18.97 1.86 -39.82
N GLU A 266 -19.36 0.63 -39.50
CA GLU A 266 -19.51 0.20 -38.11
C GLU A 266 -18.15 0.31 -37.40
N GLY A 267 -18.03 1.22 -36.44
CA GLY A 267 -16.76 1.59 -35.79
C GLY A 267 -16.16 0.54 -34.83
N ASN A 268 -16.47 -0.75 -35.00
CA ASN A 268 -16.00 -1.85 -34.18
C ASN A 268 -15.02 -2.74 -34.98
N ILE A 269 -13.99 -3.26 -34.32
CA ILE A 269 -12.99 -4.17 -34.91
C ILE A 269 -13.61 -5.41 -35.56
N GLU A 270 -14.78 -5.88 -35.09
CA GLU A 270 -15.55 -6.97 -35.70
C GLU A 270 -15.88 -6.71 -37.18
N SER A 271 -16.17 -5.45 -37.54
CA SER A 271 -16.53 -5.06 -38.89
C SER A 271 -15.33 -5.02 -39.83
N MET A 272 -14.13 -4.75 -39.29
CA MET A 272 -12.85 -4.95 -39.99
C MET A 272 -12.54 -6.45 -40.15
N LEU A 273 -12.68 -7.25 -39.09
CA LEU A 273 -12.47 -8.70 -39.15
C LEU A 273 -13.41 -9.38 -40.17
N SER A 274 -14.66 -8.92 -40.28
CA SER A 274 -15.64 -9.40 -41.25
C SER A 274 -15.19 -9.16 -42.70
N VAL A 275 -14.72 -7.95 -43.03
CA VAL A 275 -14.22 -7.67 -44.40
C VAL A 275 -12.94 -8.41 -44.70
N GLU A 276 -12.03 -8.55 -43.72
CA GLU A 276 -10.81 -9.35 -43.85
C GLU A 276 -11.11 -10.84 -44.08
N MET A 277 -12.14 -11.39 -43.43
CA MET A 277 -12.63 -12.74 -43.70
C MET A 277 -13.23 -12.85 -45.11
N GLY A 278 -14.03 -11.87 -45.55
CA GLY A 278 -14.60 -11.81 -46.89
C GLY A 278 -13.54 -11.74 -47.99
N LEU A 279 -12.52 -10.90 -47.84
CA LEU A 279 -11.41 -10.79 -48.79
C LEU A 279 -10.58 -12.07 -48.85
N ARG A 280 -10.35 -12.72 -47.70
CA ARG A 280 -9.66 -14.01 -47.62
C ARG A 280 -10.45 -15.13 -48.31
N GLU A 281 -11.78 -15.12 -48.22
CA GLU A 281 -12.65 -16.03 -48.98
C GLU A 281 -12.55 -15.76 -50.50
N LEU A 282 -12.71 -14.50 -50.91
CA LEU A 282 -12.62 -14.06 -52.31
C LEU A 282 -11.29 -14.47 -52.97
N ALA A 283 -10.18 -14.26 -52.25
CA ALA A 283 -8.82 -14.62 -52.68
C ALA A 283 -8.58 -16.14 -52.68
N SER A 284 -9.07 -16.87 -51.66
CA SER A 284 -8.97 -18.34 -51.59
C SER A 284 -9.68 -19.02 -52.76
N LEU A 285 -10.83 -18.47 -53.17
CA LEU A 285 -11.61 -18.93 -54.31
C LEU A 285 -11.12 -18.38 -55.66
N LYS A 286 -10.13 -17.47 -55.64
CA LYS A 286 -9.52 -16.87 -56.83
C LYS A 286 -10.52 -16.16 -57.75
N VAL A 287 -11.52 -15.51 -57.17
CA VAL A 287 -12.58 -14.81 -57.92
C VAL A 287 -11.99 -13.69 -58.78
N GLU A 288 -11.04 -12.93 -58.22
CA GLU A 288 -10.29 -11.88 -58.95
C GLU A 288 -9.53 -12.44 -60.16
N ASP A 289 -8.73 -13.50 -59.98
CA ASP A 289 -8.00 -14.16 -61.07
C ASP A 289 -8.96 -14.64 -62.17
N ALA A 290 -10.12 -15.20 -61.79
CA ALA A 290 -11.14 -15.67 -62.72
C ALA A 290 -11.79 -14.53 -63.53
N VAL A 291 -12.10 -13.40 -62.89
CA VAL A 291 -12.58 -12.17 -63.56
C VAL A 291 -11.55 -11.66 -64.57
N VAL A 292 -10.28 -11.55 -64.17
CA VAL A 292 -9.18 -11.10 -65.05
C VAL A 292 -9.01 -12.05 -66.25
N LEU A 293 -9.12 -13.36 -66.03
CA LEU A 293 -9.08 -14.36 -67.11
C LEU A 293 -10.28 -14.24 -68.07
N ILE A 294 -11.48 -13.97 -67.56
CA ILE A 294 -12.69 -13.76 -68.38
C ILE A 294 -12.57 -12.49 -69.23
N PHE A 295 -12.13 -11.36 -68.66
CA PHE A 295 -11.86 -10.15 -69.45
C PHE A 295 -10.79 -10.41 -70.52
N ALA A 296 -9.70 -11.12 -70.19
CA ALA A 296 -8.68 -11.49 -71.16
C ALA A 296 -9.19 -12.42 -72.28
N GLN A 297 -10.19 -13.26 -72.00
CA GLN A 297 -10.88 -14.07 -73.03
C GLN A 297 -11.82 -13.21 -73.89
N GLN A 298 -12.58 -12.28 -73.28
CA GLN A 298 -13.45 -11.36 -74.00
C GLN A 298 -12.65 -10.50 -74.99
N ARG A 299 -11.50 -9.93 -74.59
CA ARG A 299 -10.60 -9.20 -75.49
C ARG A 299 -10.16 -10.03 -76.71
N LYS A 300 -9.81 -11.30 -76.49
CA LYS A 300 -9.44 -12.24 -77.58
C LYS A 300 -10.62 -12.54 -78.51
N LEU A 301 -11.82 -12.74 -77.97
CA LEU A 301 -13.03 -13.00 -78.77
C LEU A 301 -13.44 -11.78 -79.60
N SER A 302 -13.34 -10.57 -79.03
CA SER A 302 -13.55 -9.31 -79.77
C SER A 302 -12.55 -9.18 -80.92
N LEU A 303 -11.25 -9.40 -80.67
CA LEU A 303 -10.21 -9.37 -81.70
C LEU A 303 -10.52 -10.32 -82.87
N VAL A 304 -10.92 -11.57 -82.59
CA VAL A 304 -11.31 -12.53 -83.63
C VAL A 304 -12.53 -12.02 -84.43
N ARG A 305 -13.56 -11.47 -83.78
CA ARG A 305 -14.75 -10.91 -84.47
C ARG A 305 -14.41 -9.74 -85.39
N HIS A 306 -13.50 -8.85 -84.98
CA HIS A 306 -13.02 -7.76 -85.85
C HIS A 306 -12.26 -8.30 -87.06
N THR A 307 -11.27 -9.19 -86.87
CA THR A 307 -10.46 -9.74 -87.98
C THR A 307 -11.29 -10.52 -89.02
N VAL A 308 -12.37 -11.19 -88.63
CA VAL A 308 -13.28 -11.88 -89.55
C VAL A 308 -14.13 -10.87 -90.35
N SER A 309 -14.57 -9.79 -89.70
CA SER A 309 -15.44 -8.77 -90.31
C SER A 309 -14.70 -7.88 -91.32
N ASP A 310 -13.42 -7.55 -91.05
CA ASP A 310 -12.60 -6.69 -91.92
C ASP A 310 -11.91 -7.42 -93.09
N SER A 311 -12.34 -8.64 -93.43
CA SER A 311 -11.78 -9.49 -94.50
C SER A 311 -11.95 -8.96 -95.94
N LYS A 312 -12.27 -7.66 -96.10
CA LYS A 312 -12.30 -6.91 -97.36
C LYS A 312 -11.51 -5.59 -97.33
N GLY A 313 -10.87 -5.24 -96.21
CA GLY A 313 -10.03 -4.05 -96.06
C GLY A 313 -8.61 -4.27 -96.58
N HIS A 314 -8.04 -3.28 -97.28
CA HIS A 314 -6.68 -3.31 -97.80
C HIS A 314 -5.65 -3.26 -96.66
N GLY A 315 -4.45 -3.83 -96.88
CA GLY A 315 -3.52 -4.11 -95.80
C GLY A 315 -2.82 -2.87 -95.20
N GLU A 316 -3.21 -2.50 -93.99
CA GLU A 316 -2.32 -1.86 -93.01
C GLU A 316 -2.17 -2.76 -91.79
N SER A 317 -1.07 -3.50 -91.71
CA SER A 317 -0.71 -4.23 -90.50
C SER A 317 -0.17 -3.25 -89.46
N ARG A 318 -1.09 -2.55 -88.76
CA ARG A 318 -0.76 -1.83 -87.52
C ARG A 318 -0.45 -2.84 -86.42
N PHE A 319 0.79 -3.31 -86.41
CA PHE A 319 1.39 -3.93 -85.25
C PHE A 319 1.39 -2.92 -84.10
N ILE A 320 0.74 -3.31 -82.99
CA ILE A 320 0.94 -2.79 -81.64
C ILE A 320 0.56 -1.31 -81.45
N ASP A 321 -0.62 -1.07 -80.89
CA ASP A 321 -0.73 -0.36 -79.59
C ASP A 321 -2.16 -0.46 -79.04
N ALA A 322 -2.27 -0.44 -77.70
CA ALA A 322 -3.50 -0.12 -76.94
C ALA A 322 -4.86 -0.56 -77.52
N TYR A 323 -5.34 -1.77 -77.17
CA TYR A 323 -6.71 -2.18 -77.52
C TYR A 323 -7.75 -1.49 -76.61
N GLU A 324 -8.88 -1.09 -77.19
CA GLU A 324 -10.06 -0.64 -76.45
C GLU A 324 -10.63 -1.80 -75.61
N LEU A 325 -10.84 -1.53 -74.31
CA LEU A 325 -11.40 -2.49 -73.37
C LEU A 325 -12.94 -2.55 -73.46
N GLY A 326 -13.55 -3.66 -73.04
CA GLY A 326 -15.01 -3.73 -72.86
C GLY A 326 -15.46 -2.88 -71.66
N GLU A 327 -16.68 -2.35 -71.68
CA GLU A 327 -17.23 -1.43 -70.65
C GLU A 327 -17.01 -1.91 -69.21
N ALA A 328 -17.36 -3.16 -68.90
CA ALA A 328 -17.16 -3.76 -67.57
C ALA A 328 -15.67 -3.85 -67.16
N GLU A 329 -14.76 -3.98 -68.12
CA GLU A 329 -13.31 -3.95 -67.88
C GLU A 329 -12.78 -2.51 -67.75
N GLN A 330 -13.29 -1.56 -68.53
CA GLN A 330 -12.96 -0.13 -68.38
C GLN A 330 -13.31 0.37 -66.98
N GLU A 331 -14.50 0.05 -66.49
CA GLU A 331 -14.88 0.32 -65.10
C GLU A 331 -13.96 -0.35 -64.08
N ASP A 332 -13.50 -1.58 -64.36
CA ASP A 332 -12.66 -2.32 -63.42
C ASP A 332 -11.27 -1.70 -63.29
N VAL A 333 -10.70 -1.26 -64.42
CA VAL A 333 -9.46 -0.49 -64.45
C VAL A 333 -9.66 0.85 -63.72
N ALA A 334 -10.75 1.58 -63.96
CA ALA A 334 -11.03 2.84 -63.26
C ALA A 334 -11.20 2.64 -61.74
N PHE A 335 -11.88 1.57 -61.32
CA PHE A 335 -12.05 1.18 -59.92
C PHE A 335 -10.71 0.87 -59.24
N LYS A 336 -9.83 0.12 -59.92
CA LYS A 336 -8.47 -0.19 -59.45
C LYS A 336 -7.56 1.05 -59.43
N GLN A 337 -7.67 1.95 -60.41
CA GLN A 337 -6.97 3.24 -60.39
C GLN A 337 -7.39 4.07 -59.18
N ALA A 338 -8.69 4.13 -58.86
CA ALA A 338 -9.20 4.82 -57.68
C ALA A 338 -8.68 4.19 -56.37
N TRP A 339 -8.68 2.85 -56.27
CA TRP A 339 -8.06 2.13 -55.15
C TRP A 339 -6.59 2.53 -54.95
N LEU A 340 -5.81 2.52 -56.03
CA LEU A 340 -4.39 2.88 -56.00
C LEU A 340 -4.17 4.35 -55.63
N MET A 341 -4.97 5.28 -56.17
CA MET A 341 -4.93 6.69 -55.78
C MET A 341 -5.23 6.88 -54.29
N TYR A 342 -6.22 6.15 -53.74
CA TYR A 342 -6.55 6.22 -52.32
C TYR A 342 -5.39 5.76 -51.44
N PHE A 343 -4.89 4.54 -51.65
CA PHE A 343 -3.86 3.97 -50.77
C PHE A 343 -2.52 4.69 -50.88
N TRP A 344 -2.08 5.09 -52.07
CA TRP A 344 -0.88 5.91 -52.21
C TRP A 344 -1.08 7.32 -51.63
N GLY A 345 -2.28 7.90 -51.77
CA GLY A 345 -2.64 9.19 -51.17
C GLY A 345 -2.60 9.16 -49.66
N ARG A 346 -3.13 8.08 -49.05
CA ARG A 346 -3.05 7.84 -47.61
C ARG A 346 -1.61 7.55 -47.16
N ALA A 347 -0.83 6.78 -47.93
CA ALA A 347 0.57 6.49 -47.60
C ALA A 347 1.40 7.79 -47.45
N LYS A 348 1.32 8.67 -48.45
CA LYS A 348 1.91 10.02 -48.42
C LYS A 348 1.40 10.88 -47.26
N LEU A 349 0.13 10.76 -46.86
CA LEU A 349 -0.44 11.54 -45.76
C LEU A 349 0.12 11.12 -44.38
N HIS A 350 0.46 9.84 -44.21
CA HIS A 350 0.90 9.26 -42.93
C HIS A 350 2.41 9.02 -42.81
N GLY A 351 3.22 9.43 -43.80
CA GLY A 351 4.67 9.23 -43.78
C GLY A 351 5.12 7.80 -44.12
N VAL A 352 4.31 7.07 -44.91
CA VAL A 352 4.54 5.66 -45.27
C VAL A 352 5.11 5.58 -46.68
N GLU A 353 6.30 4.95 -46.83
CA GLU A 353 7.04 4.87 -48.09
C GLU A 353 7.24 6.26 -48.77
N ASP A 354 7.58 7.26 -47.96
CA ASP A 354 7.66 8.69 -48.34
C ASP A 354 8.57 8.99 -49.56
N ASP A 355 9.56 8.14 -49.82
CA ASP A 355 10.47 8.25 -50.95
C ASP A 355 9.81 7.92 -52.30
N ILE A 356 8.72 7.14 -52.30
CA ILE A 356 7.98 6.74 -53.51
C ILE A 356 6.50 7.17 -53.51
N ALA A 357 5.89 7.39 -52.35
CA ALA A 357 4.45 7.62 -52.24
C ALA A 357 3.97 8.85 -53.03
N GLU A 358 4.71 9.97 -53.00
CA GLU A 358 4.42 11.15 -53.81
C GLU A 358 4.44 10.82 -55.31
N GLU A 359 5.50 10.16 -55.80
CA GLU A 359 5.60 9.78 -57.22
C GLU A 359 4.40 8.92 -57.64
N ARG A 360 3.97 7.98 -56.78
CA ARG A 360 2.89 7.05 -57.11
C ARG A 360 1.53 7.74 -57.11
N VAL A 361 1.28 8.65 -56.17
CA VAL A 361 0.09 9.52 -56.16
C VAL A 361 0.02 10.32 -57.46
N GLN A 362 1.10 11.02 -57.84
CA GLN A 362 1.12 11.85 -59.05
C GLN A 362 0.99 11.04 -60.34
N LEU A 363 1.58 9.84 -60.39
CA LEU A 363 1.43 8.89 -61.50
C LEU A 363 -0.03 8.47 -61.69
N TRP A 364 -0.73 8.08 -60.62
CA TRP A 364 -2.13 7.65 -60.74
C TRP A 364 -3.10 8.82 -60.99
N ILE A 365 -2.83 10.01 -60.43
CA ILE A 365 -3.58 11.23 -60.75
C ILE A 365 -3.44 11.60 -62.23
N SER A 366 -2.21 11.53 -62.78
CA SER A 366 -1.95 11.88 -64.17
C SER A 366 -2.68 10.96 -65.15
N ARG A 367 -2.76 9.66 -64.81
CA ARG A 367 -3.47 8.63 -65.57
C ARG A 367 -5.00 8.80 -65.51
N SER A 368 -5.57 9.03 -64.33
CA SER A 368 -7.02 9.24 -64.17
C SER A 368 -7.54 10.57 -64.73
N SER A 369 -6.66 11.56 -64.92
CA SER A 369 -7.02 12.88 -65.47
C SER A 369 -7.02 12.91 -67.01
N GLY A 370 -6.52 11.86 -67.67
CA GLY A 370 -6.51 11.76 -69.13
C GLY A 370 -7.89 11.36 -69.69
N LYS A 371 -8.45 12.17 -70.59
CA LYS A 371 -9.67 11.81 -71.37
C LYS A 371 -9.43 10.75 -72.46
N SER A 372 -8.31 10.03 -72.39
CA SER A 372 -7.99 8.95 -73.31
C SER A 372 -8.82 7.72 -72.97
N GLN A 373 -9.26 6.99 -73.99
CA GLN A 373 -10.04 5.77 -73.81
C GLN A 373 -9.18 4.69 -73.15
N THR A 374 -9.66 4.10 -72.05
CA THR A 374 -8.89 3.16 -71.23
C THR A 374 -8.41 1.97 -72.06
N THR A 375 -7.10 1.72 -72.01
CA THR A 375 -6.41 0.80 -72.91
C THR A 375 -6.05 -0.53 -72.25
N SER A 376 -5.74 -1.53 -73.06
CA SER A 376 -5.11 -2.77 -72.57
C SER A 376 -3.77 -2.58 -71.84
N HIS A 377 -3.10 -1.43 -71.98
CA HIS A 377 -1.90 -1.12 -71.19
C HIS A 377 -2.28 -0.66 -69.77
N ASP A 378 -3.33 0.16 -69.63
CA ASP A 378 -3.83 0.61 -68.33
C ASP A 378 -4.30 -0.57 -67.48
N ALA A 379 -4.93 -1.57 -68.11
CA ALA A 379 -5.29 -2.83 -67.46
C ALA A 379 -4.08 -3.59 -66.89
N LEU A 380 -2.95 -3.64 -67.62
CA LEU A 380 -1.73 -4.29 -67.11
C LEU A 380 -1.04 -3.46 -66.01
N ASP A 381 -1.12 -2.14 -66.09
CA ASP A 381 -0.49 -1.25 -65.12
C ASP A 381 -1.22 -1.26 -63.77
N VAL A 382 -2.56 -1.32 -63.75
CA VAL A 382 -3.29 -1.43 -62.46
C VAL A 382 -2.96 -2.74 -61.74
N GLU A 383 -2.85 -3.87 -62.46
CA GLU A 383 -2.42 -5.14 -61.86
C GLU A 383 -1.00 -5.05 -61.29
N ARG A 384 -0.08 -4.37 -61.99
CA ARG A 384 1.28 -4.12 -61.47
C ARG A 384 1.25 -3.26 -60.21
N GLY A 385 0.46 -2.19 -60.20
CA GLY A 385 0.31 -1.30 -59.04
C GLY A 385 -0.28 -2.02 -57.81
N LEU A 386 -1.27 -2.90 -58.01
CA LEU A 386 -1.85 -3.71 -56.92
C LEU A 386 -0.86 -4.74 -56.39
N ILE A 387 -0.11 -5.42 -57.27
CA ILE A 387 0.96 -6.35 -56.87
C ILE A 387 2.04 -5.62 -56.05
N GLU A 388 2.39 -4.40 -56.43
CA GLU A 388 3.39 -3.58 -55.75
C GLU A 388 2.92 -3.09 -54.37
N LEU A 389 1.70 -2.54 -54.28
CA LEU A 389 1.05 -2.15 -53.02
C LEU A 389 1.04 -3.34 -52.03
N ARG A 390 0.71 -4.54 -52.52
CA ARG A 390 0.74 -5.79 -51.74
C ARG A 390 2.16 -6.21 -51.34
N LYS A 391 3.16 -6.07 -52.22
CA LYS A 391 4.56 -6.43 -51.95
C LYS A 391 5.24 -5.54 -50.91
N LEU A 392 4.91 -4.25 -50.91
CA LEU A 392 5.40 -3.27 -49.93
C LEU A 392 4.59 -3.30 -48.63
N GLY A 393 3.46 -4.02 -48.60
CA GLY A 393 2.62 -4.13 -47.42
C GLY A 393 1.96 -2.81 -47.02
N ILE A 394 1.63 -1.93 -47.98
CA ILE A 394 1.15 -0.56 -47.73
C ILE A 394 -0.05 -0.54 -46.78
N GLU A 395 -1.01 -1.47 -46.92
CA GLU A 395 -2.16 -1.61 -46.01
C GLU A 395 -1.72 -1.89 -44.56
N GLN A 396 -0.77 -2.81 -44.36
CA GLN A 396 -0.24 -3.15 -43.04
C GLN A 396 0.53 -1.98 -42.43
N GLN A 397 1.36 -1.29 -43.21
CA GLN A 397 2.11 -0.11 -42.74
C GLN A 397 1.16 1.05 -42.36
N LEU A 398 0.08 1.25 -43.12
CA LEU A 398 -0.95 2.25 -42.82
C LEU A 398 -1.73 1.91 -41.55
N TRP A 399 -2.08 0.64 -41.34
CA TRP A 399 -2.72 0.17 -40.11
C TRP A 399 -1.83 0.40 -38.89
N GLU A 400 -0.54 0.06 -38.98
CA GLU A 400 0.46 0.33 -37.93
C GLU A 400 0.68 1.83 -37.70
N ALA A 401 0.65 2.65 -38.75
CA ALA A 401 0.74 4.10 -38.63
C ALA A 401 -0.47 4.72 -37.93
N SER A 402 -1.71 4.27 -38.24
CA SER A 402 -2.94 4.77 -37.61
C SER A 402 -3.00 4.44 -36.11
N ARG A 403 -2.45 3.29 -35.69
CA ARG A 403 -2.48 2.83 -34.29
C ARG A 403 -1.29 3.26 -33.42
N ARG A 404 -0.25 3.84 -34.03
CA ARG A 404 1.00 4.25 -33.36
C ARG A 404 0.78 5.16 -32.15
N GLU A 405 -0.18 6.07 -32.21
CA GLU A 405 -0.50 7.00 -31.11
C GLU A 405 -1.24 6.32 -29.95
N ILE A 406 -2.08 5.31 -30.24
CA ILE A 406 -2.81 4.51 -29.23
C ILE A 406 -1.82 3.68 -28.39
N ASP A 407 -0.79 3.16 -29.05
CA ASP A 407 0.25 2.33 -28.42
C ASP A 407 1.27 3.13 -27.61
N GLN A 408 1.42 4.44 -27.91
CA GLN A 408 2.40 5.32 -27.25
C GLN A 408 1.86 6.09 -26.05
N LEU A 409 0.58 5.94 -25.68
CA LEU A 409 -0.09 6.78 -24.67
C LEU A 409 0.75 6.91 -23.37
N PRO A 410 1.43 8.05 -23.13
CA PRO A 410 2.38 8.15 -22.04
C PRO A 410 1.70 7.94 -20.70
N SER A 411 2.39 7.26 -19.78
CA SER A 411 2.00 7.38 -18.37
C SER A 411 2.07 8.86 -18.00
N PRO A 412 1.03 9.45 -17.36
CA PRO A 412 1.14 10.82 -16.89
C PRO A 412 2.32 10.86 -15.92
N THR A 413 3.38 11.55 -16.30
CA THR A 413 4.53 11.77 -15.44
C THR A 413 4.03 12.44 -14.17
N SER A 414 4.16 11.74 -13.04
CA SER A 414 3.91 12.31 -11.72
C SER A 414 4.82 13.53 -11.58
N SER A 415 4.23 14.72 -11.73
CA SER A 415 4.86 15.98 -11.45
C SER A 415 5.06 16.09 -9.94
N ASN A 416 6.12 15.42 -9.46
CA ASN A 416 6.68 15.73 -8.16
C ASN A 416 7.16 17.18 -8.24
N HIS A 417 6.33 18.08 -7.70
CA HIS A 417 6.81 19.37 -7.29
C HIS A 417 7.74 19.15 -6.11
N ASP A 418 9.04 19.11 -6.39
CA ASP A 418 10.05 19.35 -5.37
C ASP A 418 9.79 20.75 -4.81
N LEU A 419 9.23 20.78 -3.60
CA LEU A 419 9.19 21.97 -2.77
C LEU A 419 10.56 22.10 -2.11
N ASP A 420 11.52 22.62 -2.88
CA ASP A 420 12.77 23.14 -2.33
C ASP A 420 12.42 24.28 -1.36
N ALA A 421 12.52 23.96 -0.07
CA ALA A 421 12.41 24.92 1.01
C ALA A 421 13.80 25.51 1.29
N ASP A 422 14.07 26.72 0.80
CA ASP A 422 15.29 27.45 1.16
C ASP A 422 15.08 28.98 1.17
N SER A 423 14.65 29.52 2.34
CA SER A 423 14.86 30.89 2.87
C SER A 423 14.08 31.13 4.17
#